data_AF-A0A529NE59-F1
#
_entry.id   AF-A0A529NE59-F1
#
_cell.length_a   1.000
_cell.length_b   1.000
_cell.length_c   1.000
_cell.angle_alpha   90.00
_cell.angle_beta   90.00
_cell.angle_gamma   90.00
#
_symmetry.space_group_name_H-M   'P 1'
#
loop_
_entity.id
_entity.type
_entity.pdbx_description
1 polymer ?
#
loop_
_entity_poly.entity_id
_entity_poly.type
_entity_poly.pdbx_seq_one_letter_code
_entity_poly.pdbx_strand_id
1 'polypeptide(L)'
;GYTQADLGQVIGKSRSHVANTLRLLKLPNVIHDMLVDGALSAGHARTLVTAEDPAGLAKRIVEEGLSVRQAEALAQMPAGPTPVKAKKAEPVEKDPDTLALEKLLTDTIGMIVSIEHKE
;
A
#
# COMPACT_ATOMS: atom_id res chain seq x y z
N GLY A 1 -28.62 -6.46 -14.24
CA GLY A 1 -27.46 -6.50 -13.34
C GLY A 1 -26.75 -5.18 -13.41
N TYR A 2 -26.26 -4.65 -12.30
CA TYR A 2 -25.57 -3.36 -12.25
C TYR A 2 -24.09 -3.53 -12.60
N THR A 3 -23.54 -2.59 -13.38
CA THR A 3 -22.08 -2.52 -13.53
C THR A 3 -21.45 -1.91 -12.28
N GLN A 4 -20.14 -2.06 -12.11
CA GLN A 4 -19.41 -1.42 -11.01
C GLN A 4 -19.50 0.11 -11.05
N ALA A 5 -19.68 0.69 -12.24
CA ALA A 5 -19.86 2.14 -12.43
C ALA A 5 -21.24 2.58 -11.94
N ASP A 6 -22.29 1.83 -12.31
CA ASP A 6 -23.67 2.12 -11.87
C ASP A 6 -23.79 2.00 -10.35
N LEU A 7 -23.19 0.94 -9.77
CA LEU A 7 -23.20 0.75 -8.32
C LEU A 7 -22.46 1.88 -7.60
N GLY A 8 -21.31 2.32 -8.14
CA GLY A 8 -20.56 3.45 -7.61
C GLY A 8 -21.36 4.74 -7.57
N GLN A 9 -22.11 5.05 -8.64
CA GLN A 9 -22.99 6.23 -8.68
C GLN A 9 -24.10 6.15 -7.61
N VAL A 10 -24.74 4.98 -7.45
CA VAL A 10 -25.82 4.79 -6.47
C VAL A 10 -25.34 4.99 -5.03
N ILE A 11 -24.13 4.51 -4.70
CA ILE A 11 -23.60 4.57 -3.32
C ILE A 11 -22.66 5.77 -3.08
N GLY A 12 -22.50 6.67 -4.06
CA GLY A 12 -21.62 7.83 -3.96
C GLY A 12 -20.13 7.48 -3.82
N LYS A 13 -19.68 6.37 -4.42
CA LYS A 13 -18.28 5.94 -4.41
C LYS A 13 -17.72 5.80 -5.82
N SER A 14 -16.40 5.92 -5.95
CA SER A 14 -15.76 5.69 -7.25
C SER A 14 -15.91 4.24 -7.69
N ARG A 15 -15.95 4.01 -9.00
CA ARG A 15 -15.89 2.66 -9.60
C ARG A 15 -14.72 1.85 -9.03
N SER A 16 -13.54 2.47 -8.88
CA SER A 16 -12.34 1.82 -8.33
C SER A 16 -12.51 1.41 -6.87
N HIS A 17 -13.20 2.21 -6.05
CA HIS A 17 -13.51 1.84 -4.67
C HIS A 17 -14.40 0.59 -4.63
N VAL A 18 -15.47 0.56 -5.43
CA VAL A 18 -16.36 -0.60 -5.53
C VAL A 18 -15.59 -1.85 -5.95
N ALA A 19 -14.78 -1.75 -7.01
CA ALA A 19 -13.96 -2.87 -7.48
C ALA A 19 -12.99 -3.37 -6.41
N ASN A 20 -12.32 -2.46 -5.70
CA ASN A 20 -11.37 -2.82 -4.64
C ASN A 20 -12.06 -3.52 -3.46
N THR A 21 -13.24 -3.07 -3.05
CA THR A 21 -14.00 -3.73 -1.98
C THR A 21 -14.45 -5.13 -2.40
N LEU A 22 -14.94 -5.30 -3.63
CA LEU A 22 -15.33 -6.60 -4.16
C LEU A 22 -14.14 -7.57 -4.29
N ARG A 23 -12.94 -7.06 -4.57
CA ARG A 23 -11.72 -7.87 -4.64
C ARG A 23 -11.35 -8.49 -3.29
N LEU A 24 -11.68 -7.85 -2.17
CA LEU A 24 -11.39 -8.39 -0.85
C LEU A 24 -12.16 -9.70 -0.58
N LEU A 25 -13.32 -9.90 -1.21
CA LEU A 25 -14.11 -11.12 -1.07
C LEU A 25 -13.42 -12.38 -1.63
N LYS A 26 -12.30 -12.22 -2.35
CA LYS A 26 -11.50 -13.33 -2.87
C LYS A 26 -10.48 -13.85 -1.85
N LEU A 27 -10.31 -13.17 -0.73
CA LEU A 27 -9.31 -13.52 0.27
C LEU A 27 -9.79 -14.69 1.14
N PRO A 28 -8.87 -15.49 1.69
CA PRO A 28 -9.20 -16.49 2.70
C PRO A 28 -9.85 -15.89 3.96
N ASN A 29 -10.72 -16.66 4.62
CA ASN A 29 -11.43 -16.26 5.85
C ASN A 29 -10.49 -15.75 6.95
N VAL A 30 -9.30 -16.34 7.09
CA VAL A 30 -8.30 -15.90 8.08
C VAL A 30 -7.92 -14.42 7.92
N ILE A 31 -7.88 -13.90 6.70
CA ILE A 31 -7.56 -12.49 6.43
C ILE A 31 -8.77 -11.60 6.71
N HIS A 32 -9.98 -12.12 6.50
CA HIS A 32 -11.22 -11.43 6.90
C HIS A 32 -11.30 -11.28 8.41
N ASP A 33 -10.94 -12.30 9.19
CA ASP A 33 -10.89 -12.23 10.65
C ASP A 33 -9.89 -11.15 11.09
N MET A 34 -8.68 -11.11 10.51
CA MET A 34 -7.69 -10.08 10.78
C MET A 34 -8.14 -8.65 10.41
N LEU A 35 -9.00 -8.49 9.40
CA LEU A 35 -9.61 -7.21 9.03
C LEU A 35 -10.66 -6.78 10.06
N VAL A 36 -11.49 -7.71 10.52
CA VAL A 36 -12.54 -7.45 11.53
C VAL A 36 -11.91 -7.09 12.88
N ASP A 37 -10.85 -7.81 13.26
CA ASP A 37 -10.10 -7.56 14.50
C ASP A 37 -9.24 -6.29 14.43
N GLY A 38 -9.13 -5.66 13.26
CA GLY A 38 -8.35 -4.44 13.04
C GLY A 38 -6.83 -4.65 12.96
N ALA A 39 -6.35 -5.89 12.98
CA ALA A 39 -4.94 -6.23 12.78
C ALA A 39 -4.45 -5.86 11.37
N LEU A 40 -5.35 -5.91 10.38
CA LEU A 40 -5.09 -5.46 9.02
C LEU A 40 -6.04 -4.34 8.60
N SER A 41 -5.50 -3.35 7.90
CA SER A 41 -6.30 -2.35 7.22
C SER A 41 -6.82 -2.89 5.88
N ALA A 42 -7.88 -2.29 5.34
CA ALA A 42 -8.34 -2.57 3.98
C ALA A 42 -7.27 -2.27 2.91
N GLY A 43 -6.29 -1.41 3.22
CA GLY A 43 -5.12 -1.17 2.39
C GLY A 43 -4.21 -2.40 2.34
N HIS A 44 -3.84 -2.95 3.50
CA HIS A 44 -3.06 -4.19 3.60
C HIS A 44 -3.76 -5.36 2.90
N ALA A 45 -5.05 -5.56 3.17
CA ALA A 45 -5.78 -6.67 2.56
C ALA A 45 -5.83 -6.59 1.03
N ARG A 46 -5.84 -5.38 0.45
CA ARG A 46 -5.84 -5.21 -1.01
C ARG A 46 -4.54 -5.70 -1.65
N THR A 47 -3.40 -5.55 -0.98
CA THR A 47 -2.10 -6.02 -1.50
C THR A 47 -2.05 -7.54 -1.54
N LEU A 48 -2.76 -8.19 -0.61
CA LEU A 48 -2.82 -9.65 -0.49
C LEU A 48 -3.65 -10.32 -1.59
N VAL A 49 -4.54 -9.59 -2.27
CA VAL A 49 -5.43 -10.18 -3.30
C VAL A 49 -4.65 -10.82 -4.45
N THR A 50 -3.44 -10.35 -4.73
CA THR A 50 -2.61 -10.84 -5.83
C THR A 50 -1.40 -11.65 -5.36
N ALA A 51 -1.26 -11.89 -4.06
CA ALA A 51 -0.14 -12.65 -3.50
C ALA A 51 -0.32 -14.15 -3.75
N GLU A 52 0.79 -14.86 -3.96
CA GLU A 52 0.79 -16.33 -4.11
C GLU A 52 0.41 -17.03 -2.79
N ASP A 53 0.95 -16.56 -1.66
CA ASP A 53 0.57 -16.98 -0.31
C ASP A 53 0.06 -15.76 0.51
N PRO A 54 -1.23 -15.43 0.39
CA PRO A 54 -1.80 -14.27 1.07
C PRO A 54 -1.85 -14.46 2.59
N ALA A 55 -1.95 -15.69 3.11
CA ALA A 55 -2.01 -15.94 4.54
C ALA A 55 -0.62 -15.80 5.21
N GLY A 56 0.43 -16.31 4.57
CA GLY A 56 1.82 -16.11 5.01
C GLY A 56 2.21 -14.64 4.99
N LEU A 57 1.89 -13.92 3.91
CA LEU A 57 2.19 -12.49 3.81
C LEU A 57 1.40 -11.66 4.83
N ALA A 58 0.13 -12.00 5.10
CA ALA A 58 -0.69 -11.35 6.12
C ALA A 58 -0.05 -11.42 7.51
N LYS A 59 0.38 -12.62 7.93
CA LYS A 59 1.06 -12.81 9.21
C LYS A 59 2.32 -11.96 9.31
N ARG A 60 3.14 -11.98 8.26
CA ARG A 60 4.35 -11.18 8.20
C ARG A 60 4.09 -9.68 8.31
N ILE A 61 3.05 -9.17 7.66
CA ILE A 61 2.64 -7.75 7.76
C ILE A 61 2.29 -7.38 9.21
N VAL A 62 1.56 -8.25 9.91
CA VAL A 62 1.15 -8.02 11.31
C VAL A 62 2.33 -8.14 12.26
N GLU A 63 3.16 -9.18 12.12
CA GLU A 63 4.32 -9.45 12.97
C GLU A 63 5.40 -8.35 12.84
N GLU A 64 5.68 -7.91 11.61
CA GLU A 64 6.69 -6.88 11.34
C GLU A 64 6.13 -5.44 11.43
N GLY A 65 4.81 -5.27 11.66
CA GLY A 65 4.17 -3.96 11.78
C GLY A 65 4.29 -3.09 10.53
N LEU A 66 4.16 -3.70 9.35
CA LEU A 66 4.45 -3.03 8.08
C LEU A 66 3.39 -1.99 7.70
N SER A 67 3.84 -0.91 7.06
CA SER A 67 2.95 0.04 6.40
C SER A 67 2.39 -0.53 5.09
N VAL A 68 1.28 0.05 4.61
CA VAL A 68 0.65 -0.36 3.34
C VAL A 68 1.63 -0.31 2.17
N ARG A 69 2.46 0.73 2.08
CA ARG A 69 3.47 0.85 1.01
C ARG A 69 4.52 -0.26 1.09
N GLN A 70 4.96 -0.62 2.29
CA GLN A 70 5.89 -1.73 2.48
C GLN A 70 5.26 -3.08 2.14
N ALA A 71 3.99 -3.28 2.51
CA ALA A 71 3.23 -4.47 2.15
C ALA A 71 3.01 -4.59 0.63
N GLU A 72 2.77 -3.48 -0.07
CA GLU A 72 2.70 -3.44 -1.54
C GLU A 72 4.03 -3.83 -2.19
N ALA A 73 5.14 -3.29 -1.69
CA ALA A 73 6.47 -3.62 -2.19
C ALA A 73 6.80 -5.12 -1.99
N LEU A 74 6.48 -5.68 -0.82
CA LEU A 74 6.66 -7.10 -0.55
C LEU A 74 5.77 -8.00 -1.40
N ALA A 75 4.53 -7.60 -1.66
CA ALA A 75 3.61 -8.36 -2.51
C ALA A 75 4.03 -8.39 -3.99
N GLN A 76 4.82 -7.40 -4.43
CA GLN A 76 5.36 -7.36 -5.80
C GLN A 76 6.72 -8.05 -5.95
N MET A 77 7.42 -8.36 -4.86
CA MET A 77 8.67 -9.10 -4.94
C MET A 77 8.38 -10.59 -5.22
N PRO A 78 8.93 -11.17 -6.30
CA PRO A 78 8.79 -12.60 -6.56
C PRO A 78 9.44 -13.40 -5.43
N ALA A 79 8.85 -14.55 -5.08
CA ALA A 79 9.30 -15.42 -3.99
C ALA A 79 10.72 -15.96 -4.25
N GLY A 80 11.73 -15.20 -3.81
CA GLY A 80 13.13 -15.59 -3.69
C GLY A 80 13.58 -15.51 -2.23
N PRO A 81 14.58 -16.30 -1.80
CA PRO A 81 14.95 -16.40 -0.40
C PRO A 81 15.45 -15.07 0.13
N THR A 82 14.89 -14.66 1.29
CA THR A 82 15.19 -13.43 2.01
C THR A 82 16.69 -13.16 2.20
N PRO A 83 17.03 -11.87 2.36
CA PRO A 83 17.78 -11.49 3.54
C PRO A 83 17.05 -10.42 4.36
N VAL A 84 16.78 -10.79 5.61
CA VAL A 84 17.23 -10.14 6.86
C VAL A 84 17.51 -8.62 6.83
N LYS A 85 16.92 -7.96 7.85
CA LYS A 85 17.16 -6.60 8.38
C LYS A 85 16.60 -5.45 7.56
N ALA A 86 15.57 -4.82 8.15
CA ALA A 86 15.29 -3.41 7.97
C ALA A 86 16.58 -2.62 8.20
N LYS A 87 17.25 -2.22 7.11
CA LYS A 87 17.97 -0.96 7.13
C LYS A 87 16.89 0.09 7.32
N LYS A 88 16.90 0.71 8.50
CA LYS A 88 16.42 2.07 8.69
C LYS A 88 16.93 2.84 7.47
N ALA A 89 16.03 3.35 6.64
CA ALA A 89 16.40 4.10 5.44
C ALA A 89 17.41 5.16 5.89
N GLU A 90 18.69 4.94 5.57
CA GLU A 90 19.67 6.02 5.60
C GLU A 90 19.08 7.09 4.68
N PRO A 91 19.04 8.37 5.11
CA PRO A 91 18.59 9.41 4.21
C PRO A 91 19.50 9.32 2.99
N VAL A 92 18.91 8.98 1.84
CA VAL A 92 19.55 9.20 0.55
C VAL A 92 20.05 10.64 0.63
N GLU A 93 21.36 10.85 0.52
CA GLU A 93 21.93 12.20 0.44
C GLU A 93 21.23 12.88 -0.72
N LYS A 94 20.23 13.69 -0.40
CA LYS A 94 19.46 14.41 -1.41
C LYS A 94 20.43 15.39 -2.04
N ASP A 95 20.51 15.34 -3.36
CA ASP A 95 21.28 16.31 -4.15
C ASP A 95 20.87 17.74 -3.69
N PRO A 96 21.83 18.65 -3.39
CA PRO A 96 21.54 20.03 -3.04
C PRO A 96 20.56 20.71 -4.00
N ASP A 97 20.56 20.35 -5.29
CA ASP A 97 19.64 20.87 -6.28
C ASP A 97 18.19 20.39 -6.04
N THR A 98 18.03 19.14 -5.59
CA THR A 98 16.71 18.57 -5.24
C THR A 98 16.13 19.23 -4.00
N LEU A 99 16.95 19.49 -2.98
CA LEU A 99 16.53 20.21 -1.77
C LEU A 99 16.11 21.65 -2.06
N ALA A 100 16.84 22.34 -2.95
CA ALA A 100 16.48 23.69 -3.37
C ALA A 100 15.13 23.71 -4.10
N LEU A 101 14.88 22.71 -4.96
CA LEU A 101 13.63 22.57 -5.68
C LEU A 101 12.46 22.24 -4.73
N GLU A 102 12.64 21.31 -3.79
CA GLU A 102 11.63 20.99 -2.76
C GLU A 102 11.22 22.23 -1.97
N LYS A 103 12.20 23.05 -1.57
CA LYS A 103 11.95 24.29 -0.83
C LYS A 103 11.16 25.30 -1.66
N LEU A 104 11.55 25.53 -2.92
CA LEU A 104 10.83 26.44 -3.82
C LEU A 104 9.39 25.98 -4.06
N LEU A 105 9.17 24.67 -4.25
CA LEU A 105 7.82 24.12 -4.41
C LEU A 105 7.02 24.23 -3.12
N THR A 106 7.65 24.03 -1.97
CA THR A 106 6.99 24.21 -0.67
C THR A 106 6.56 25.66 -0.46
N ASP A 107 7.43 26.63 -0.76
CA ASP A 107 7.17 28.06 -0.60
C ASP A 107 6.05 28.56 -1.55
N THR A 108 5.95 27.98 -2.75
CA THR A 108 4.94 28.37 -3.75
C THR A 108 3.60 27.70 -3.56
N ILE A 109 3.58 26.43 -3.15
CA ILE A 109 2.37 25.61 -3.03
C ILE A 109 1.80 25.70 -1.60
N GLY A 110 2.62 26.09 -0.61
CA GLY A 110 2.23 26.17 0.79
C GLY A 110 1.99 24.81 1.45
N MET A 111 2.50 23.73 0.84
CA MET A 111 2.39 22.35 1.31
C MET A 111 3.77 21.69 1.34
N ILE A 112 3.97 20.71 2.21
CA ILE A 112 5.24 20.00 2.33
C ILE A 112 5.42 19.12 1.08
N VAL A 113 6.45 19.42 0.27
CA VAL A 113 6.79 18.67 -0.95
C VAL A 113 8.05 17.84 -0.72
N SER A 114 8.00 16.56 -1.08
CA SER A 114 9.16 15.65 -1.10
C SER A 114 9.31 15.04 -2.49
N ILE A 115 10.49 15.18 -3.08
CA ILE A 115 10.87 14.67 -4.40
C ILE A 115 11.76 13.45 -4.19
N GLU A 116 11.32 12.30 -4.70
CA GLU A 116 12.16 11.11 -4.84
C GLU A 116 12.64 11.02 -6.29
N HIS A 117 13.92 11.33 -6.53
CA HIS A 117 14.56 11.12 -7.82
C HIS A 117 15.27 9.77 -7.81
N LYS A 118 14.97 8.93 -8.80
CA LYS A 118 15.65 7.65 -9.03
C LYS A 118 16.34 7.81 -10.38
N GLU A 119 17.67 7.70 -10.42
CA GLU A 119 18.40 7.65 -11.70
C GLU A 119 17.86 6.54 -12.61
#